data_AF-A0A4Q2RKP0-F1
#
_entry.id   AF-A0A4Q2RKP0-F1
#
_cell.length_a   1.000
_cell.length_b   1.000
_cell.length_c   1.000
_cell.angle_alpha   90.00
_cell.angle_beta   90.00
_cell.angle_gamma   90.00
#
_symmetry.space_group_name_H-M   'P 1'
#
loop_
_entity.id
_entity.type
_entity.pdbx_description
1 polymer ?
#
loop_
_entity_poly.entity_id
_entity_poly.type
_entity_poly.pdbx_seq_one_letter_code
_entity_poly.pdbx_strand_id
1 'polypeptide(L)'
;MTASAAERDGPLGLDEARRLLAPSAAPSSVLLAVSGGPDSIALMGLMAALAADVPGGPALAVATVDHGLRPTARAEAEAVLAAAARLGLPGHLLAWDGPKPATRLQERARHHRYALLGACARDIGATHLVTAHTRDDQAETVLFRLMRGSGPAGLAGMAPRTVRDGIVHLRPLLDVPKARLVATCRVRGWAFVEDPANADPRFARARLRALMPGLAAEGLDAARFAVLARRMAEAEAALAAQAERSLSEAARGPGRFDGGRLLAEPPAVRQRALDLVLTRLGAAPGRPRLERVERLAEALSCAARAGTPLRRTLHGAVVALDGRGLLTLAPAPPRRPGGTAPERHP
;
A
#
# COMPACT_ATOMS: atom_id res chain seq x y z
N MET A 1 27.87 3.20 9.54
CA MET A 1 28.37 4.56 9.26
C MET A 1 27.24 5.54 9.53
N THR A 2 27.41 6.43 10.50
CA THR A 2 26.43 7.45 10.86
C THR A 2 26.51 8.60 9.87
N ALA A 3 25.43 8.83 9.12
CA ALA A 3 25.26 10.00 8.27
C ALA A 3 25.50 11.30 9.04
N SER A 4 26.14 12.28 8.40
CA SER A 4 26.43 13.62 8.96
C SER A 4 25.14 14.31 9.43
N ALA A 5 25.22 15.21 10.43
CA ALA A 5 24.06 16.01 10.85
C ALA A 5 23.44 16.81 9.67
N ALA A 6 24.26 17.22 8.69
CA ALA A 6 23.80 17.86 7.45
C ALA A 6 22.99 16.92 6.55
N GLU A 7 23.24 15.60 6.60
CA GLU A 7 22.48 14.57 5.86
C GLU A 7 21.18 14.19 6.59
N ARG A 8 21.01 14.57 7.86
CA ARG A 8 19.80 14.26 8.64
C ARG A 8 18.68 15.26 8.40
N ASP A 9 19.00 16.55 8.30
CA ASP A 9 17.99 17.63 8.23
C ASP A 9 18.18 18.63 7.07
N GLY A 10 19.24 18.50 6.27
CA GLY A 10 19.51 19.38 5.12
C GLY A 10 18.68 19.05 3.87
N PRO A 11 18.64 19.97 2.87
CA PRO A 11 18.00 19.69 1.58
C PRO A 11 18.63 18.47 0.88
N LEU A 12 17.90 17.85 -0.05
CA LEU A 12 18.43 16.80 -0.91
C LEU A 12 19.33 17.40 -1.99
N GLY A 13 20.58 16.92 -2.07
CA GLY A 13 21.47 17.19 -3.20
C GLY A 13 21.03 16.43 -4.45
N LEU A 14 21.43 16.88 -5.64
CA LEU A 14 21.07 16.21 -6.90
C LEU A 14 21.69 14.81 -7.02
N ASP A 15 22.93 14.60 -6.56
CA ASP A 15 23.56 13.26 -6.61
C ASP A 15 22.85 12.26 -5.70
N GLU A 16 22.40 12.71 -4.53
CA GLU A 16 21.60 11.90 -3.62
C GLU A 16 20.23 11.61 -4.23
N ALA A 17 19.56 12.62 -4.77
CA ALA A 17 18.31 12.46 -5.49
C ALA A 17 18.46 11.48 -6.66
N ARG A 18 19.57 11.54 -7.40
CA ARG A 18 19.86 10.61 -8.50
C ARG A 18 19.93 9.17 -7.99
N ARG A 19 20.59 8.90 -6.87
CA ARG A 19 20.65 7.56 -6.26
C ARG A 19 19.28 7.07 -5.77
N LEU A 20 18.48 7.96 -5.20
CA LEU A 20 17.15 7.62 -4.65
C LEU A 20 16.10 7.42 -5.75
N LEU A 21 16.17 8.22 -6.81
CA LEU A 21 15.15 8.32 -7.85
C LEU A 21 15.51 7.55 -9.12
N ALA A 22 16.76 7.10 -9.27
CA ALA A 22 17.15 6.23 -10.38
C ALA A 22 16.29 4.96 -10.36
N PRO A 23 15.48 4.71 -11.40
CA PRO A 23 14.67 3.52 -11.44
C PRO A 23 15.57 2.30 -11.61
N SER A 24 15.24 1.20 -10.92
CA SER A 24 16.00 -0.06 -11.02
C SER A 24 15.92 -0.72 -12.41
N ALA A 25 15.01 -0.25 -13.26
CA ALA A 25 14.88 -0.60 -14.67
C ALA A 25 14.42 0.67 -15.41
N ALA A 26 15.02 1.02 -16.55
CA ALA A 26 14.71 2.24 -17.29
C ALA A 26 13.27 2.18 -17.86
N PRO A 27 12.29 2.89 -17.27
CA PRO A 27 10.95 2.90 -17.80
C PRO A 27 10.89 3.84 -19.02
N SER A 28 10.01 3.54 -19.97
CA SER A 28 9.75 4.43 -21.10
C SER A 28 8.94 5.67 -20.69
N SER A 29 8.00 5.51 -19.75
CA SER A 29 7.10 6.57 -19.30
C SER A 29 6.71 6.40 -17.83
N VAL A 30 6.66 7.52 -17.10
CA VAL A 30 6.47 7.61 -15.66
C VAL A 30 5.44 8.69 -15.32
N LEU A 31 4.42 8.32 -14.56
CA LEU A 31 3.45 9.24 -13.98
C LEU A 31 3.83 9.62 -12.54
N LEU A 32 3.97 10.91 -12.25
CA LEU A 32 4.21 11.44 -10.92
C LEU A 32 2.89 11.86 -10.28
N ALA A 33 2.54 11.27 -9.13
CA ALA A 33 1.35 11.66 -8.38
C ALA A 33 1.65 12.85 -7.46
N VAL A 34 1.21 14.04 -7.84
CA VAL A 34 1.50 15.29 -7.14
C VAL A 34 0.25 15.85 -6.49
N SER A 35 0.27 16.05 -5.17
CA SER A 35 -0.89 16.57 -4.43
C SER A 35 -0.75 18.02 -3.98
N GLY A 36 0.32 18.71 -4.39
CA GLY A 36 0.59 20.10 -3.99
C GLY A 36 1.27 20.27 -2.64
N GLY A 37 1.36 19.20 -1.85
CA GLY A 37 2.14 19.18 -0.61
C GLY A 37 3.66 19.16 -0.86
N PRO A 38 4.47 19.54 0.15
CA PRO A 38 5.92 19.71 0.00
C PRO A 38 6.62 18.45 -0.51
N ASP A 39 6.22 17.27 -0.01
CA ASP A 39 6.83 16.00 -0.37
C ASP A 39 6.70 15.74 -1.88
N SER A 40 5.51 15.97 -2.42
CA SER A 40 5.20 15.73 -3.83
C SER A 40 5.73 16.79 -4.78
N ILE A 41 5.82 18.05 -4.32
CA ILE A 41 6.45 19.13 -5.07
C ILE A 41 7.97 18.90 -5.15
N ALA A 42 8.61 18.51 -4.04
CA ALA A 42 10.02 18.14 -4.02
C ALA A 42 10.31 16.98 -4.97
N LEU A 43 9.49 15.92 -4.93
CA LEU A 43 9.61 14.79 -5.86
C LEU A 43 9.53 15.25 -7.32
N MET A 44 8.52 16.06 -7.66
CA MET A 44 8.34 16.57 -9.03
C MET A 44 9.54 17.39 -9.50
N GLY A 45 9.99 18.35 -8.69
CA GLY A 45 11.13 19.22 -9.02
C GLY A 45 12.45 18.45 -9.15
N LEU A 46 12.71 17.48 -8.27
CA LEU A 46 13.90 16.64 -8.35
C LEU A 46 13.88 15.71 -9.57
N MET A 47 12.74 15.09 -9.87
CA MET A 47 12.59 14.25 -11.07
C MET A 47 12.78 15.06 -12.35
N ALA A 48 12.22 16.27 -12.42
CA ALA A 48 12.40 17.17 -13.57
C ALA A 48 13.88 17.57 -13.75
N ALA A 49 14.56 17.94 -12.66
CA ALA A 49 15.98 18.28 -12.71
C ALA A 49 16.84 17.11 -13.19
N LEU A 50 16.55 15.89 -12.72
CA LEU A 50 17.29 14.69 -13.14
C LEU A 50 17.01 14.29 -14.60
N ALA A 51 15.78 14.48 -15.08
CA ALA A 51 15.43 14.18 -16.46
C ALA A 51 16.15 15.12 -17.46
N ALA A 52 16.40 16.37 -17.07
CA ALA A 52 17.18 17.30 -17.88
C ALA A 52 18.65 16.88 -18.07
N ASP A 53 19.22 16.14 -17.11
CA ASP A 53 20.61 15.69 -17.14
C ASP A 53 20.83 14.40 -17.97
N VAL A 54 19.75 13.70 -18.36
CA VAL A 54 19.82 12.36 -18.99
C VAL A 54 19.04 12.36 -20.31
N PRO A 55 19.69 12.72 -21.45
CA PRO A 55 19.07 12.61 -22.77
C PRO A 55 18.59 11.18 -23.05
N GLY A 56 17.34 11.04 -23.50
CA GLY A 56 16.71 9.72 -23.72
C GLY A 56 16.21 9.06 -22.43
N GLY A 57 16.14 9.79 -21.31
CA GLY A 57 15.49 9.35 -20.09
C GLY A 57 13.98 9.15 -20.23
N PRO A 58 13.31 8.63 -19.18
CA PRO A 58 11.87 8.37 -19.20
C PRO A 58 11.06 9.63 -19.50
N ALA A 59 10.01 9.50 -20.29
CA ALA A 59 8.99 10.53 -20.40
C ALA A 59 8.30 10.71 -19.05
N LEU A 60 8.30 11.93 -18.52
CA LEU A 60 7.68 12.26 -17.24
C LEU A 60 6.36 13.00 -17.47
N ALA A 61 5.30 12.57 -16.78
CA ALA A 61 4.02 13.28 -16.71
C ALA A 61 3.61 13.47 -15.25
N VAL A 62 2.79 14.48 -14.96
CA VAL A 62 2.28 14.80 -13.63
C VAL A 62 0.78 14.58 -13.59
N ALA A 63 0.28 13.88 -12.58
CA ALA A 63 -1.15 13.81 -12.27
C ALA A 63 -1.43 14.35 -10.87
N THR A 64 -2.46 15.20 -10.78
CA THR A 64 -3.03 15.68 -9.52
C THR A 64 -4.50 15.31 -9.46
N VAL A 65 -5.01 15.04 -8.25
CA VAL A 65 -6.39 14.64 -8.03
C VAL A 65 -7.14 15.73 -7.30
N ASP A 66 -8.15 16.30 -7.97
CA ASP A 66 -9.17 17.11 -7.33
C ASP A 66 -10.21 16.18 -6.69
N HIS A 67 -10.16 16.09 -5.37
CA HIS A 67 -11.12 15.29 -4.60
C HIS A 67 -12.48 15.99 -4.44
N GLY A 68 -12.60 17.26 -4.83
CA GLY A 68 -13.79 18.09 -4.65
C GLY A 68 -14.20 18.28 -3.18
N LEU A 69 -13.38 17.86 -2.20
CA LEU A 69 -13.75 17.84 -0.78
C LEU A 69 -13.79 19.23 -0.15
N ARG A 70 -13.09 20.20 -0.75
CA ARG A 70 -13.03 21.60 -0.32
C ARG A 70 -13.21 22.53 -1.51
N PRO A 71 -13.73 23.75 -1.30
CA PRO A 71 -13.78 24.78 -2.32
C PRO A 71 -12.40 25.12 -2.92
N THR A 72 -11.32 25.02 -2.13
CA THR A 72 -9.95 25.33 -2.59
C THR A 72 -9.26 24.21 -3.35
N ALA A 73 -9.81 22.99 -3.35
CA ALA A 73 -9.13 21.82 -3.89
C ALA A 73 -8.81 21.94 -5.39
N ARG A 74 -9.72 22.57 -6.15
CA ARG A 74 -9.54 22.84 -7.57
C ARG A 74 -8.39 23.80 -7.83
N ALA A 75 -8.37 24.93 -7.14
CA ALA A 75 -7.31 25.94 -7.27
C ALA A 75 -5.93 25.39 -6.84
N GLU A 76 -5.89 24.58 -5.79
CA GLU A 76 -4.67 23.86 -5.35
C GLU A 76 -4.15 22.92 -6.46
N ALA A 77 -5.05 22.17 -7.12
CA ALA A 77 -4.69 21.29 -8.20
C ALA A 77 -4.22 22.04 -9.47
N GLU A 78 -4.85 23.16 -9.80
CA GLU A 78 -4.43 24.03 -10.90
C GLU A 78 -3.05 24.65 -10.66
N ALA A 79 -2.73 25.05 -9.42
CA ALA A 79 -1.41 25.54 -9.04
C ALA A 79 -0.32 24.47 -9.23
N VAL A 80 -0.62 23.19 -8.96
CA VAL A 80 0.27 22.07 -9.25
C VAL A 80 0.53 21.94 -10.74
N LEU A 81 -0.50 22.03 -11.58
CA LEU A 81 -0.33 21.95 -13.03
C LEU A 81 0.48 23.13 -13.58
N ALA A 82 0.27 24.34 -13.06
CA ALA A 82 1.08 25.50 -13.41
C ALA A 82 2.54 25.34 -12.99
N ALA A 83 2.82 24.66 -11.87
CA ALA A 83 4.18 24.30 -11.46
C ALA A 83 4.80 23.24 -12.39
N ALA A 84 4.04 22.22 -12.78
CA ALA A 84 4.49 21.19 -13.73
C ALA A 84 4.81 21.78 -15.11
N ALA A 85 3.96 22.68 -15.63
CA ALA A 85 4.16 23.35 -16.90
C ALA A 85 5.45 24.19 -16.93
N ARG A 86 5.78 24.88 -15.83
CA ARG A 86 7.05 25.63 -15.69
C ARG A 86 8.29 24.73 -15.72
N LEU A 87 8.14 23.45 -15.41
CA LEU A 87 9.18 22.43 -15.50
C LEU A 87 9.17 21.68 -16.84
N GLY A 88 8.30 22.07 -17.79
CA GLY A 88 8.15 21.39 -19.08
C GLY A 88 7.46 20.02 -18.99
N LEU A 89 6.74 19.74 -17.91
CA LEU A 89 6.07 18.45 -17.69
C LEU A 89 4.59 18.50 -18.10
N PRO A 90 4.11 17.55 -18.94
CA PRO A 90 2.69 17.34 -19.18
C PRO A 90 1.92 17.11 -17.89
N GLY A 91 0.78 17.77 -17.74
CA GLY A 91 -0.03 17.77 -16.53
C GLY A 91 -1.45 17.24 -16.76
N HIS A 92 -1.92 16.38 -15.86
CA HIS A 92 -3.24 15.75 -15.90
C HIS A 92 -4.01 16.08 -14.61
N LEU A 93 -5.17 16.72 -14.77
CA LEU A 93 -6.11 16.94 -13.67
C LEU A 93 -7.15 15.84 -13.64
N LEU A 94 -7.18 15.10 -12.53
CA LEU A 94 -8.12 14.00 -12.34
C LEU A 94 -9.19 14.42 -11.34
N ALA A 95 -10.46 14.37 -11.73
CA ALA A 95 -11.56 14.71 -10.84
C ALA A 95 -12.15 13.44 -10.22
N TRP A 96 -12.48 13.50 -8.92
CA TRP A 96 -13.40 12.53 -8.34
C TRP A 96 -14.84 12.96 -8.61
N ASP A 97 -15.39 12.43 -9.70
CA ASP A 97 -16.80 12.62 -10.04
C ASP A 97 -17.70 11.62 -9.30
N GLY A 98 -18.84 12.10 -8.79
CA GLY A 98 -19.89 11.27 -8.20
C GLY A 98 -20.09 11.42 -6.68
N PRO A 99 -21.05 10.68 -6.10
CA PRO A 99 -21.46 10.86 -4.71
C PRO A 99 -20.35 10.48 -3.75
N LYS A 100 -20.06 11.38 -2.82
CA LYS A 100 -19.08 11.14 -1.75
C LYS A 100 -19.68 10.20 -0.71
N PRO A 101 -18.96 9.16 -0.29
CA PRO A 101 -19.48 8.19 0.66
C PRO A 101 -19.64 8.82 2.05
N ALA A 102 -20.78 8.57 2.69
CA ALA A 102 -21.07 9.05 4.04
C ALA A 102 -20.14 8.46 5.12
N THR A 103 -19.61 7.25 4.89
CA THR A 103 -18.72 6.56 5.83
C THR A 103 -17.42 6.13 5.17
N ARG A 104 -16.34 6.05 5.97
CA ARG A 104 -14.99 5.67 5.52
C ARG A 104 -14.48 6.55 4.38
N LEU A 105 -14.82 7.83 4.42
CA LEU A 105 -14.48 8.80 3.38
C LEU A 105 -12.98 8.76 3.02
N GLN A 106 -12.08 8.76 4.01
CA GLN A 106 -10.63 8.74 3.75
C GLN A 106 -10.14 7.44 3.06
N GLU A 107 -10.66 6.28 3.49
CA GLU A 107 -10.31 5.00 2.88
C GLU A 107 -10.77 4.95 1.42
N ARG A 108 -12.02 5.35 1.19
CA ARG A 108 -12.62 5.39 -0.15
C ARG A 108 -11.98 6.45 -1.04
N ALA A 109 -11.66 7.63 -0.51
CA ALA A 109 -10.92 8.68 -1.21
C ALA A 109 -9.55 8.19 -1.66
N ARG A 110 -8.85 7.46 -0.78
CA ARG A 110 -7.56 6.85 -1.13
C ARG A 110 -7.72 5.80 -2.23
N HIS A 111 -8.71 4.92 -2.13
CA HIS A 111 -8.97 3.92 -3.18
C HIS A 111 -9.29 4.58 -4.52
N HIS A 112 -10.18 5.58 -4.51
CA HIS A 112 -10.57 6.29 -5.73
C HIS A 112 -9.39 7.05 -6.34
N ARG A 113 -8.56 7.72 -5.53
CA ARG A 113 -7.30 8.34 -6.00
C ARG A 113 -6.40 7.36 -6.72
N TYR A 114 -6.15 6.18 -6.15
CA TYR A 114 -5.30 5.19 -6.82
C TYR A 114 -5.95 4.60 -8.08
N ALA A 115 -7.28 4.51 -8.13
CA ALA A 115 -7.99 4.10 -9.34
C ALA A 115 -7.86 5.14 -10.46
N LEU A 116 -8.06 6.43 -10.15
CA LEU A 116 -7.88 7.53 -11.10
C LEU A 116 -6.43 7.61 -11.61
N LEU A 117 -5.45 7.54 -10.70
CA LEU A 117 -4.03 7.55 -11.06
C LEU A 117 -3.66 6.34 -11.93
N GLY A 118 -4.18 5.15 -11.60
CA GLY A 118 -3.94 3.94 -12.38
C GLY A 118 -4.61 3.97 -13.76
N ALA A 119 -5.79 4.59 -13.89
CA ALA A 119 -6.44 4.82 -15.18
C ALA A 119 -5.62 5.80 -16.04
N CYS A 120 -5.29 6.97 -15.49
CA CYS A 120 -4.46 7.96 -16.17
C CYS A 120 -3.11 7.38 -16.61
N ALA A 121 -2.44 6.61 -15.76
CA ALA A 121 -1.18 5.95 -16.13
C ALA A 121 -1.33 5.04 -17.36
N ARG A 122 -2.42 4.25 -17.44
CA ARG A 122 -2.69 3.39 -18.60
C ARG A 122 -3.00 4.22 -19.86
N ASP A 123 -3.81 5.26 -19.73
CA ASP A 123 -4.24 6.10 -20.85
C ASP A 123 -3.06 6.80 -21.53
N ILE A 124 -2.03 7.19 -20.76
CA ILE A 124 -0.81 7.82 -21.28
C ILE A 124 0.33 6.83 -21.57
N GLY A 125 0.09 5.52 -21.42
CA GLY A 125 1.10 4.48 -21.60
C GLY A 125 2.24 4.49 -20.57
N ALA A 126 2.03 5.11 -19.40
CA ALA A 126 2.99 5.07 -18.31
C ALA A 126 3.04 3.67 -17.69
N THR A 127 4.24 3.14 -17.52
CA THR A 127 4.47 1.82 -16.88
C THR A 127 4.66 1.96 -15.37
N HIS A 128 4.98 3.17 -14.90
CA HIS A 128 5.33 3.45 -13.51
C HIS A 128 4.52 4.61 -12.96
N LEU A 129 4.07 4.48 -11.71
CA LEU A 129 3.44 5.52 -10.91
C LEU A 129 4.32 5.82 -9.70
N VAL A 130 4.84 7.05 -9.60
CA VAL A 130 5.73 7.45 -8.49
C VAL A 130 4.97 8.33 -7.50
N THR A 131 5.15 8.04 -6.22
CA THR A 131 4.51 8.78 -5.12
C THR A 131 5.55 9.22 -4.09
N ALA A 132 5.35 10.39 -3.50
CA ALA A 132 6.28 10.99 -2.53
C ALA A 132 6.04 10.53 -1.09
N HIS A 133 5.84 9.22 -0.87
CA HIS A 133 5.74 8.71 0.50
C HIS A 133 7.11 8.78 1.17
N THR A 134 7.12 9.29 2.40
CA THR A 134 8.31 9.57 3.21
C THR A 134 8.52 8.54 4.32
N ARG A 135 9.64 8.67 5.04
CA ARG A 135 9.90 7.93 6.28
C ARG A 135 8.82 8.18 7.34
N ASP A 136 8.32 9.41 7.43
CA ASP A 136 7.25 9.80 8.34
C ASP A 136 5.94 9.07 7.99
N ASP A 137 5.60 8.97 6.70
CA ASP A 137 4.44 8.19 6.24
C ASP A 137 4.57 6.70 6.58
N GLN A 138 5.80 6.16 6.56
CA GLN A 138 6.06 4.79 7.01
C GLN A 138 5.79 4.63 8.50
N ALA A 139 6.34 5.54 9.31
CA ALA A 139 6.14 5.51 10.75
C ALA A 139 4.65 5.54 11.11
N GLU A 140 3.89 6.47 10.50
CA GLU A 140 2.43 6.53 10.64
C GLU A 140 1.76 5.21 10.24
N THR A 141 2.19 4.60 9.13
CA THR A 141 1.59 3.36 8.61
C THR A 141 1.87 2.19 9.53
N VAL A 142 3.09 2.05 10.03
CA VAL A 142 3.51 0.98 10.94
C VAL A 142 2.77 1.13 12.27
N LEU A 143 2.77 2.32 12.87
CA LEU A 143 2.08 2.59 14.13
C LEU A 143 0.57 2.32 14.00
N PHE A 144 -0.06 2.77 12.92
CA PHE A 144 -1.48 2.50 12.66
C PHE A 144 -1.79 0.99 12.56
N ARG A 145 -0.90 0.22 11.92
CA ARG A 145 -1.07 -1.23 11.77
C ARG A 145 -0.78 -1.98 13.08
N LEU A 146 0.16 -1.48 13.88
CA LEU A 146 0.44 -1.98 15.22
C LEU A 146 -0.80 -1.84 16.12
N MET A 147 -1.41 -0.66 16.16
CA MET A 147 -2.66 -0.43 16.91
C MET A 147 -3.84 -1.31 16.46
N ARG A 148 -3.77 -1.89 15.26
CA ARG A 148 -4.77 -2.82 14.71
C ARG A 148 -4.43 -4.29 14.95
N GLY A 149 -3.38 -4.61 15.71
CA GLY A 149 -2.95 -5.98 15.98
C GLY A 149 -2.45 -6.70 14.73
N SER A 150 -1.75 -5.99 13.84
CA SER A 150 -1.20 -6.62 12.62
C SER A 150 0.01 -7.49 12.93
N GLY A 151 0.14 -8.62 12.24
CA GLY A 151 1.34 -9.46 12.24
C GLY A 151 2.47 -8.93 11.32
N PRO A 152 3.53 -9.73 11.08
CA PRO A 152 4.72 -9.32 10.32
C PRO A 152 4.39 -8.69 8.96
N ALA A 153 3.50 -9.31 8.20
CA ALA A 153 3.08 -8.83 6.88
C ALA A 153 2.44 -7.42 6.91
N GLY A 154 1.74 -7.08 8.00
CA GLY A 154 1.21 -5.73 8.19
C GLY A 154 2.28 -4.78 8.72
N LEU A 155 3.09 -5.20 9.69
CA LEU A 155 4.13 -4.36 10.27
C LEU A 155 5.28 -4.06 9.30
N ALA A 156 5.42 -4.81 8.20
CA ALA A 156 6.30 -4.51 7.07
C ALA A 156 6.04 -3.14 6.40
N GLY A 157 4.97 -2.42 6.77
CA GLY A 157 4.69 -1.08 6.30
C GLY A 157 4.37 -1.02 4.80
N MET A 158 4.77 0.07 4.15
CA MET A 158 4.71 0.22 2.70
C MET A 158 5.95 -0.43 2.07
N ALA A 159 5.76 -1.15 0.95
CA ALA A 159 6.91 -1.60 0.16
C ALA A 159 7.39 -0.47 -0.76
N PRO A 160 8.70 -0.36 -1.03
CA PRO A 160 9.25 0.65 -1.95
C PRO A 160 8.75 0.46 -3.39
N ARG A 161 8.43 -0.79 -3.76
CA ARG A 161 7.88 -1.17 -5.06
C ARG A 161 6.71 -2.12 -4.88
N THR A 162 5.59 -1.84 -5.57
CA THR A 162 4.41 -2.71 -5.63
C THR A 162 3.84 -2.71 -7.04
N VAL A 163 3.23 -3.80 -7.50
CA VAL A 163 2.51 -3.84 -8.79
C VAL A 163 1.01 -3.82 -8.51
N ARG A 164 0.26 -2.98 -9.22
CA ARG A 164 -1.20 -2.89 -9.18
C ARG A 164 -1.73 -2.66 -10.58
N ASP A 165 -2.64 -3.52 -11.03
CA ASP A 165 -3.32 -3.39 -12.33
C ASP A 165 -2.33 -3.20 -13.51
N GLY A 166 -1.20 -3.91 -13.48
CA GLY A 166 -0.13 -3.81 -14.48
C GLY A 166 0.82 -2.61 -14.31
N ILE A 167 0.53 -1.67 -13.40
CA ILE A 167 1.35 -0.49 -13.15
C ILE A 167 2.33 -0.75 -11.99
N VAL A 168 3.59 -0.37 -12.17
CA VAL A 168 4.60 -0.43 -11.13
C VAL A 168 4.53 0.84 -10.28
N HIS A 169 4.10 0.71 -9.02
CA HIS A 169 4.04 1.82 -8.07
C HIS A 169 5.35 1.92 -7.30
N LEU A 170 6.02 3.06 -7.41
CA LEU A 170 7.29 3.36 -6.75
C LEU A 170 7.13 4.40 -5.63
N ARG A 171 7.90 4.20 -4.55
CA ARG A 171 8.00 5.08 -3.38
C ARG A 171 9.49 5.31 -3.07
N PRO A 172 10.21 6.07 -3.90
CA PRO A 172 11.66 6.20 -3.76
C PRO A 172 12.09 6.98 -2.51
N LEU A 173 11.20 7.81 -1.95
CA LEU A 173 11.49 8.68 -0.80
C LEU A 173 11.16 8.02 0.55
N LEU A 174 10.91 6.72 0.58
CA LEU A 174 10.37 6.01 1.74
C LEU A 174 11.32 5.98 2.95
N ASP A 175 12.61 6.14 2.69
CA ASP A 175 13.66 6.26 3.71
C ASP A 175 14.08 7.72 3.97
N VAL A 176 13.48 8.69 3.26
CA VAL A 176 13.80 10.13 3.38
C VAL A 176 12.88 10.79 4.41
N PRO A 177 13.41 11.54 5.40
CA PRO A 177 12.60 12.35 6.30
C PRO A 177 11.86 13.46 5.56
N LYS A 178 10.61 13.71 5.96
CA LYS A 178 9.80 14.80 5.41
C LYS A 178 10.48 16.17 5.54
N ALA A 179 11.14 16.43 6.66
CA ALA A 179 11.84 17.69 6.91
C ALA A 179 12.84 18.05 5.80
N ARG A 180 13.52 17.06 5.23
CA ARG A 180 14.48 17.26 4.13
C ARG A 180 13.79 17.67 2.83
N LEU A 181 12.60 17.13 2.55
CA LEU A 181 11.82 17.53 1.36
C LEU A 181 11.28 18.96 1.48
N VAL A 182 10.84 19.34 2.68
CA VAL A 182 10.47 20.72 3.00
C VAL A 182 11.66 21.67 2.83
N ALA A 183 12.82 21.32 3.39
CA ALA A 183 14.05 22.10 3.23
C ALA A 183 14.46 22.23 1.74
N THR A 184 14.32 21.15 0.97
CA THR A 184 14.58 21.15 -0.48
C THR A 184 13.67 22.14 -1.21
N CYS A 185 12.37 22.12 -0.93
CA CYS A 185 11.42 23.08 -1.52
C CYS A 185 11.80 24.53 -1.19
N ARG A 186 12.14 24.81 0.08
CA ARG A 186 12.52 26.15 0.54
C ARG A 186 13.77 26.67 -0.16
N VAL A 187 14.84 25.86 -0.23
CA VAL A 187 16.10 26.25 -0.88
C VAL A 187 15.92 26.44 -2.38
N ARG A 188 15.05 25.66 -3.03
CA ARG A 188 14.77 25.75 -4.47
C ARG A 188 13.70 26.78 -4.83
N GLY A 189 13.08 27.43 -3.85
CA GLY A 189 11.97 28.37 -4.08
C GLY A 189 10.71 27.70 -4.65
N TRP A 190 10.51 26.40 -4.43
CA TRP A 190 9.33 25.69 -4.90
C TRP A 190 8.15 25.90 -3.94
N ALA A 191 7.10 26.56 -4.44
CA ALA A 191 5.88 26.77 -3.68
C ALA A 191 5.11 25.45 -3.47
N PHE A 192 4.60 25.26 -2.26
CA PHE A 192 3.75 24.13 -1.88
C PHE A 192 2.63 24.59 -0.96
N VAL A 193 1.57 23.79 -0.87
CA VAL A 193 0.41 24.04 -0.02
C VAL A 193 0.47 23.16 1.23
N GLU A 194 0.19 23.76 2.38
CA GLU A 194 -0.04 23.03 3.63
C GLU A 194 -1.53 22.81 3.83
N ASP A 195 -1.98 21.56 3.67
CA ASP A 195 -3.38 21.21 3.83
C ASP A 195 -3.79 21.23 5.33
N PRO A 196 -4.75 22.09 5.76
CA PRO A 196 -5.20 22.17 7.16
C PRO A 196 -5.81 20.86 7.70
N ALA A 197 -6.39 20.02 6.84
CA ALA A 197 -6.95 18.73 7.23
C ALA A 197 -5.87 17.74 7.70
N ASN A 198 -4.59 18.01 7.43
CA ASN A 198 -3.48 17.24 7.99
C ASN A 198 -3.38 17.35 9.51
N ALA A 199 -3.94 18.41 10.11
CA ALA A 199 -3.94 18.67 11.54
C ALA A 199 -5.29 18.37 12.22
N ASP A 200 -6.31 17.95 11.47
CA ASP A 200 -7.66 17.76 12.01
C ASP A 200 -7.77 16.47 12.85
N PRO A 201 -8.00 16.55 14.18
CA PRO A 201 -7.98 15.42 15.10
C PRO A 201 -9.10 14.40 14.86
N ARG A 202 -10.12 14.74 14.06
CA ARG A 202 -11.15 13.77 13.63
C ARG A 202 -10.52 12.62 12.84
N PHE A 203 -9.40 12.85 12.17
CA PHE A 203 -8.72 11.87 11.35
C PHE A 203 -7.64 11.10 12.11
N ALA A 204 -7.62 9.77 11.93
CA ALA A 204 -6.68 8.90 12.62
C ALA A 204 -5.22 9.27 12.36
N ARG A 205 -4.86 9.61 11.12
CA ARG A 205 -3.48 10.00 10.77
C ARG A 205 -3.04 11.30 11.44
N ALA A 206 -3.91 12.31 11.55
CA ALA A 206 -3.59 13.54 12.25
C ALA A 206 -3.30 13.26 13.74
N ARG A 207 -4.11 12.41 14.39
CA ARG A 207 -3.86 11.98 15.76
C ARG A 207 -2.54 11.22 15.90
N LEU A 208 -2.21 10.32 14.98
CA LEU A 208 -0.93 9.61 14.99
C LEU A 208 0.26 10.57 14.86
N ARG A 209 0.18 11.54 13.95
CA ARG A 209 1.22 12.59 13.81
C ARG A 209 1.40 13.37 15.11
N ALA A 210 0.32 13.70 15.80
CA ALA A 210 0.39 14.41 17.08
C ALA A 210 1.04 13.57 18.20
N LEU A 211 1.01 12.23 18.11
CA LEU A 211 1.68 11.34 19.07
C LEU A 211 3.18 11.15 18.80
N MET A 212 3.62 11.35 17.55
CA MET A 212 5.01 11.08 17.14
C MET A 212 6.07 11.82 17.97
N PRO A 213 5.91 13.10 18.35
CA PRO A 213 6.90 13.79 19.18
C PRO A 213 7.09 13.11 20.55
N GLY A 214 5.99 12.69 21.20
CA GLY A 214 6.06 11.98 22.48
C GLY A 214 6.74 10.61 22.34
N LEU A 215 6.41 9.85 21.30
CA LEU A 215 7.07 8.58 21.02
C LEU A 215 8.56 8.76 20.71
N ALA A 216 8.93 9.81 19.98
CA ALA A 216 10.32 10.12 19.66
C ALA A 216 11.13 10.46 20.92
N ALA A 217 10.53 11.15 21.90
CA ALA A 217 11.16 11.43 23.20
C ALA A 217 11.50 10.15 23.97
N GLU A 218 10.68 9.10 23.82
CA GLU A 218 10.92 7.76 24.38
C GLU A 218 11.82 6.88 23.49
N GLY A 219 12.40 7.43 22.42
CA GLY A 219 13.29 6.72 21.50
C GLY A 219 12.60 5.92 20.38
N LEU A 220 11.30 6.10 20.18
CA LEU A 220 10.51 5.50 19.09
C LEU A 220 10.20 6.53 17.98
N ASP A 221 11.25 6.97 17.30
CA ASP A 221 11.17 7.92 16.18
C ASP A 221 10.82 7.25 14.83
N ALA A 222 10.66 8.07 13.78
CA ALA A 222 10.34 7.59 12.44
C ALA A 222 11.43 6.66 11.84
N ALA A 223 12.70 6.85 12.20
CA ALA A 223 13.79 5.99 11.74
C ALA A 223 13.71 4.60 12.39
N ARG A 224 13.35 4.53 13.67
CA ARG A 224 13.14 3.27 14.40
C ARG A 224 11.94 2.51 13.86
N PHE A 225 10.84 3.19 13.52
CA PHE A 225 9.73 2.55 12.83
C PHE A 225 10.11 2.02 11.44
N ALA A 226 10.93 2.75 10.67
CA ALA A 226 11.42 2.26 9.38
C ALA A 226 12.30 1.01 9.53
N VAL A 227 13.18 0.96 10.54
CA VAL A 227 13.96 -0.24 10.87
C VAL A 227 13.06 -1.42 11.23
N LEU A 228 12.02 -1.19 12.04
CA LEU A 228 11.04 -2.22 12.36
C LEU A 228 10.34 -2.74 11.10
N ALA A 229 9.87 -1.84 10.23
CA ALA A 229 9.22 -2.20 8.98
C ALA A 229 10.11 -3.08 8.10
N ARG A 230 11.38 -2.71 7.94
CA ARG A 230 12.35 -3.49 7.15
C ARG A 230 12.55 -4.90 7.74
N ARG A 231 12.77 -5.01 9.05
CA ARG A 231 12.94 -6.31 9.73
C ARG A 231 11.68 -7.18 9.62
N MET A 232 10.50 -6.57 9.73
CA MET A 232 9.23 -7.28 9.56
C MET A 232 9.00 -7.72 8.10
N ALA A 233 9.48 -6.95 7.13
CA ALA A 233 9.46 -7.33 5.71
C ALA A 233 10.40 -8.53 5.43
N GLU A 234 11.60 -8.54 6.01
CA GLU A 234 12.54 -9.67 5.92
C GLU A 234 11.94 -10.95 6.54
N ALA A 235 11.36 -10.83 7.74
CA ALA A 235 10.67 -11.94 8.40
C ALA A 235 9.47 -12.44 7.59
N GLU A 236 8.64 -11.54 7.06
CA GLU A 236 7.52 -11.88 6.19
C GLU A 236 7.98 -12.58 4.90
N ALA A 237 9.09 -12.16 4.30
CA ALA A 237 9.64 -12.80 3.11
C ALA A 237 10.09 -14.25 3.39
N ALA A 238 10.75 -14.48 4.52
CA ALA A 238 11.14 -15.82 4.96
C ALA A 238 9.91 -16.71 5.23
N LEU A 239 8.88 -16.18 5.92
CA LEU A 239 7.63 -16.88 6.17
C LEU A 239 6.89 -17.21 4.87
N ALA A 240 6.83 -16.26 3.93
CA ALA A 240 6.22 -16.48 2.62
C ALA A 240 6.96 -17.56 1.84
N ALA A 241 8.29 -17.55 1.82
CA ALA A 241 9.09 -18.56 1.14
C ALA A 241 8.87 -19.96 1.74
N GLN A 242 8.82 -20.08 3.07
CA GLN A 242 8.51 -21.36 3.72
C GLN A 242 7.08 -21.81 3.40
N ALA A 243 6.09 -20.91 3.48
CA ALA A 243 4.72 -21.23 3.17
C ALA A 243 4.53 -21.68 1.71
N GLU A 244 5.25 -21.08 0.75
CA GLU A 244 5.25 -21.52 -0.64
C GLU A 244 5.82 -22.91 -0.84
N ARG A 245 6.93 -23.24 -0.14
CA ARG A 245 7.47 -24.62 -0.14
C ARG A 245 6.45 -25.61 0.40
N SER A 246 5.87 -25.35 1.57
CA SER A 246 4.86 -26.22 2.18
C SER A 246 3.63 -26.40 1.28
N LEU A 247 3.19 -25.35 0.58
CA LEU A 247 2.11 -25.43 -0.39
C LEU A 247 2.46 -26.30 -1.60
N SER A 248 3.66 -26.14 -2.15
CA SER A 248 4.15 -26.93 -3.28
C SER A 248 4.24 -28.41 -2.92
N GLU A 249 4.78 -28.71 -1.75
CA GLU A 249 4.97 -30.07 -1.25
C GLU A 249 3.66 -30.77 -0.84
N ALA A 250 2.66 -29.99 -0.42
CA ALA A 250 1.33 -30.50 -0.10
C ALA A 250 0.40 -30.54 -1.33
N ALA A 251 0.80 -30.00 -2.49
CA ALA A 251 -0.09 -29.88 -3.64
C ALA A 251 -0.57 -31.25 -4.15
N ARG A 252 -1.88 -31.39 -4.32
CA ARG A 252 -2.55 -32.55 -4.94
C ARG A 252 -3.30 -32.18 -6.23
N GLY A 253 -3.24 -30.91 -6.62
CA GLY A 253 -3.88 -30.34 -7.80
C GLY A 253 -4.29 -28.87 -7.56
N PRO A 254 -4.89 -28.20 -8.55
CA PRO A 254 -5.34 -26.82 -8.42
C PRO A 254 -6.31 -26.65 -7.24
N GLY A 255 -5.92 -25.82 -6.26
CA GLY A 255 -6.73 -25.56 -5.05
C GLY A 255 -6.88 -26.75 -4.11
N ARG A 256 -6.13 -27.85 -4.30
CA ARG A 256 -6.22 -29.09 -3.52
C ARG A 256 -4.88 -29.41 -2.88
N PHE A 257 -4.89 -29.67 -1.58
CA PHE A 257 -3.69 -29.88 -0.77
C PHE A 257 -3.87 -31.05 0.19
N ASP A 258 -2.77 -31.72 0.49
CA ASP A 258 -2.66 -32.63 1.63
C ASP A 258 -2.82 -31.82 2.93
N GLY A 259 -3.98 -31.92 3.55
CA GLY A 259 -4.32 -31.18 4.77
C GLY A 259 -3.50 -31.66 5.97
N GLY A 260 -3.17 -32.95 6.04
CA GLY A 260 -2.33 -33.49 7.11
C GLY A 260 -0.95 -32.85 7.11
N ARG A 261 -0.31 -32.77 5.93
CA ARG A 261 1.00 -32.12 5.77
C ARG A 261 0.93 -30.61 6.02
N LEU A 262 -0.01 -29.91 5.37
CA LEU A 262 -0.06 -28.45 5.44
C LEU A 262 -0.47 -27.93 6.83
N LEU A 263 -1.36 -28.63 7.53
CA LEU A 263 -1.86 -28.21 8.85
C LEU A 263 -0.94 -28.64 10.01
N ALA A 264 0.03 -29.53 9.75
CA ALA A 264 1.09 -29.89 10.68
C ALA A 264 2.22 -28.85 10.77
N GLU A 265 2.30 -27.94 9.79
CA GLU A 265 3.26 -26.83 9.79
C GLU A 265 3.10 -25.92 11.03
N PRO A 266 4.18 -25.24 11.46
CA PRO A 266 4.11 -24.25 12.53
C PRO A 266 3.01 -23.20 12.26
N PRO A 267 2.34 -22.67 13.32
CA PRO A 267 1.19 -21.78 13.18
C PRO A 267 1.39 -20.64 12.17
N ALA A 268 2.51 -19.93 12.25
CA ALA A 268 2.82 -18.82 11.35
C ALA A 268 2.91 -19.25 9.88
N VAL A 269 3.48 -20.43 9.60
CA VAL A 269 3.64 -20.97 8.23
C VAL A 269 2.28 -21.38 7.68
N ARG A 270 1.48 -22.16 8.42
CA ARG A 270 0.14 -22.58 7.96
C ARG A 270 -0.80 -21.40 7.73
N GLN A 271 -0.78 -20.40 8.62
CA GLN A 271 -1.57 -19.18 8.47
C GLN A 271 -1.15 -18.43 7.20
N ARG A 272 0.17 -18.29 6.98
CA ARG A 272 0.71 -17.62 5.79
C ARG A 272 0.35 -18.37 4.51
N ALA A 273 0.42 -19.69 4.51
CA ALA A 273 0.04 -20.54 3.39
C ALA A 273 -1.44 -20.36 3.02
N LEU A 274 -2.34 -20.37 4.02
CA LEU A 274 -3.76 -20.11 3.80
C LEU A 274 -3.99 -18.69 3.26
N ASP A 275 -3.32 -17.66 3.80
CA ASP A 275 -3.39 -16.29 3.29
C ASP A 275 -2.95 -16.19 1.82
N LEU A 276 -1.85 -16.86 1.44
CA LEU A 276 -1.36 -16.90 0.06
C LEU A 276 -2.38 -17.51 -0.89
N VAL A 277 -2.93 -18.69 -0.56
CA VAL A 277 -3.92 -19.36 -1.42
C VAL A 277 -5.19 -18.52 -1.53
N LEU A 278 -5.71 -18.01 -0.41
CA LEU A 278 -6.92 -17.17 -0.41
C LEU A 278 -6.74 -15.90 -1.24
N THR A 279 -5.57 -15.27 -1.16
CA THR A 279 -5.25 -14.06 -1.94
C THR A 279 -5.11 -14.39 -3.42
N ARG A 280 -4.43 -15.50 -3.78
CA ARG A 280 -4.24 -15.92 -5.18
C ARG A 280 -5.54 -16.34 -5.85
N LEU A 281 -6.50 -16.89 -5.10
CA LEU A 281 -7.84 -17.20 -5.63
C LEU A 281 -8.60 -15.95 -6.08
N GLY A 282 -8.26 -14.76 -5.56
CA GLY A 282 -8.82 -13.49 -6.02
C GLY A 282 -10.34 -13.34 -5.80
N ALA A 283 -10.94 -14.18 -4.94
CA ALA A 283 -12.38 -14.19 -4.72
C ALA A 283 -12.90 -12.96 -3.95
N ALA A 284 -12.00 -12.20 -3.32
CA ALA A 284 -12.27 -10.89 -2.75
C ALA A 284 -11.02 -9.99 -2.92
N PRO A 285 -11.19 -8.65 -2.91
CA PRO A 285 -10.06 -7.75 -3.08
C PRO A 285 -9.19 -7.69 -1.81
N GLY A 286 -7.87 -7.60 -2.03
CA GLY A 286 -6.88 -7.43 -0.97
C GLY A 286 -6.53 -8.73 -0.26
N ARG A 287 -6.17 -8.64 1.02
CA ARG A 287 -5.79 -9.79 1.85
C ARG A 287 -6.86 -10.06 2.90
N PRO A 288 -7.05 -11.32 3.33
CA PRO A 288 -7.92 -11.64 4.46
C PRO A 288 -7.41 -10.98 5.75
N ARG A 289 -8.32 -10.76 6.71
CA ARG A 289 -7.94 -10.29 8.05
C ARG A 289 -7.19 -11.40 8.78
N LEU A 290 -6.04 -11.08 9.35
CA LEU A 290 -5.17 -12.03 10.04
C LEU A 290 -5.94 -12.83 11.11
N GLU A 291 -6.66 -12.16 12.00
CA GLU A 291 -7.50 -12.78 13.03
C GLU A 291 -8.47 -13.86 12.49
N ARG A 292 -8.97 -13.71 11.27
CA ARG A 292 -9.87 -14.69 10.65
C ARG A 292 -9.11 -15.86 10.05
N VAL A 293 -7.91 -15.61 9.52
CA VAL A 293 -7.01 -16.67 9.02
C VAL A 293 -6.51 -17.52 10.19
N GLU A 294 -6.14 -16.90 11.31
CA GLU A 294 -5.72 -17.59 12.54
C GLU A 294 -6.82 -18.51 13.06
N ARG A 295 -8.06 -17.99 13.19
CA ARG A 295 -9.22 -18.80 13.60
C ARG A 295 -9.51 -19.94 12.63
N LEU A 296 -9.40 -19.70 11.32
CA LEU A 296 -9.60 -20.74 10.31
C LEU A 296 -8.51 -21.82 10.40
N ALA A 297 -7.25 -21.42 10.51
CA ALA A 297 -6.11 -22.32 10.60
C ALA A 297 -6.24 -23.23 11.83
N GLU A 298 -6.60 -22.66 12.99
CA GLU A 298 -6.77 -23.45 14.21
C GLU A 298 -7.96 -24.41 14.10
N ALA A 299 -9.09 -23.96 13.56
CA ALA A 299 -10.25 -24.83 13.36
C ALA A 299 -9.92 -26.00 12.42
N LEU A 300 -9.18 -25.76 11.33
CA LEU A 300 -8.74 -26.80 10.41
C LEU A 300 -7.75 -27.78 11.07
N SER A 301 -6.77 -27.28 11.82
CA SER A 301 -5.83 -28.13 12.56
C SER A 301 -6.55 -29.02 13.59
N CYS A 302 -7.53 -28.49 14.33
CA CYS A 302 -8.36 -29.29 15.23
C CYS A 302 -9.16 -30.36 14.48
N ALA A 303 -9.81 -30.00 13.37
CA ALA A 303 -10.59 -30.93 12.56
C ALA A 303 -9.73 -32.06 11.98
N ALA A 304 -8.53 -31.73 11.49
CA ALA A 304 -7.56 -32.68 10.96
C ALA A 304 -7.10 -33.69 12.02
N ARG A 305 -6.76 -33.21 13.23
CA ARG A 305 -6.38 -34.09 14.36
C ARG A 305 -7.51 -35.03 14.77
N ALA A 306 -8.76 -34.55 14.71
CA ALA A 306 -9.93 -35.33 15.05
C ALA A 306 -10.43 -36.24 13.90
N GLY A 307 -9.85 -36.15 12.69
CA GLY A 307 -10.34 -36.87 11.51
C GLY A 307 -11.75 -36.46 11.08
N THR A 308 -12.16 -35.23 11.38
CA THR A 308 -13.52 -34.73 11.11
C THR A 308 -13.53 -33.76 9.93
N PRO A 309 -14.56 -33.83 9.06
CA PRO A 309 -14.68 -32.88 7.97
C PRO A 309 -15.03 -31.50 8.51
N LEU A 310 -14.46 -30.45 7.90
CA LEU A 310 -14.75 -29.06 8.24
C LEU A 310 -14.93 -28.24 6.98
N ARG A 311 -16.00 -27.44 6.92
CA ARG A 311 -16.22 -26.48 5.84
C ARG A 311 -16.45 -25.08 6.40
N ARG A 312 -15.74 -24.09 5.87
CA ARG A 312 -15.85 -22.68 6.22
C ARG A 312 -15.76 -21.81 4.97
N THR A 313 -16.17 -20.56 5.09
CA THR A 313 -15.99 -19.56 4.04
C THR A 313 -15.16 -18.42 4.60
N LEU A 314 -14.10 -18.04 3.89
CA LEU A 314 -13.26 -16.90 4.24
C LEU A 314 -12.84 -16.19 2.96
N HIS A 315 -12.93 -14.86 2.97
CA HIS A 315 -12.40 -14.02 1.89
C HIS A 315 -12.93 -14.40 0.49
N GLY A 316 -14.24 -14.70 0.41
CA GLY A 316 -14.89 -15.10 -0.84
C GLY A 316 -14.58 -16.53 -1.29
N ALA A 317 -13.78 -17.30 -0.55
CA ALA A 317 -13.46 -18.69 -0.86
C ALA A 317 -14.10 -19.66 0.15
N VAL A 318 -14.52 -20.82 -0.34
CA VAL A 318 -14.88 -21.98 0.47
C VAL A 318 -13.60 -22.76 0.75
N VAL A 319 -13.36 -23.03 2.03
CA VAL A 319 -12.26 -23.86 2.53
C VAL A 319 -12.87 -25.10 3.17
N ALA A 320 -12.53 -26.27 2.63
CA ALA A 320 -13.10 -27.55 3.04
C ALA A 320 -11.99 -28.56 3.32
N LEU A 321 -12.02 -29.18 4.49
CA LEU A 321 -11.26 -30.37 4.84
C LEU A 321 -12.22 -31.55 4.84
N ASP A 322 -11.90 -32.63 4.14
CA ASP A 322 -12.69 -33.85 4.17
C ASP A 322 -12.18 -34.85 5.23
N GLY A 323 -12.94 -35.93 5.47
CA GLY A 323 -12.57 -36.97 6.44
C GLY A 323 -11.34 -37.81 6.04
N ARG A 324 -10.81 -37.64 4.81
CA ARG A 324 -9.58 -38.28 4.34
C ARG A 324 -8.37 -37.36 4.45
N GLY A 325 -8.55 -36.14 4.98
CA GLY A 325 -7.49 -35.15 5.15
C GLY A 325 -7.18 -34.33 3.90
N LEU A 326 -8.00 -34.37 2.85
CA LEU A 326 -7.83 -33.51 1.68
C LEU A 326 -8.38 -32.12 1.99
N LEU A 327 -7.51 -31.10 1.87
CA LEU A 327 -7.87 -29.70 2.00
C LEU A 327 -8.14 -29.09 0.62
N THR A 328 -9.32 -28.52 0.43
CA THR A 328 -9.72 -27.86 -0.82
C THR A 328 -10.06 -26.39 -0.56
N LEU A 329 -9.52 -25.50 -1.39
CA LEU A 329 -9.83 -24.08 -1.41
C LEU A 329 -10.32 -23.71 -2.82
N ALA A 330 -11.53 -23.18 -2.90
CA ALA A 330 -12.15 -22.76 -4.17
C ALA A 330 -12.96 -21.47 -3.97
N PRO A 331 -13.18 -20.67 -5.02
CA PRO A 331 -14.11 -19.55 -4.96
C PRO A 331 -15.48 -20.00 -4.46
N ALA A 332 -16.10 -19.21 -3.59
CA ALA A 332 -17.44 -19.50 -3.11
C ALA A 332 -18.44 -19.35 -4.27
N PRO A 333 -19.41 -20.25 -4.41
CA PRO A 333 -20.46 -20.10 -5.41
C PRO A 333 -21.22 -18.79 -5.19
N PRO A 334 -21.73 -18.15 -6.26
CA PRO A 334 -22.52 -16.94 -6.14
C PRO A 334 -23.70 -17.19 -5.19
N ARG A 335 -23.92 -16.25 -4.26
CA ARG A 335 -25.06 -16.33 -3.34
C ARG A 335 -26.34 -16.38 -4.18
N ARG A 336 -27.14 -17.44 -4.04
CA ARG A 336 -28.50 -17.45 -4.58
C ARG A 336 -29.24 -16.23 -4.01
N PRO A 337 -29.92 -15.42 -4.83
CA PRO A 337 -30.86 -14.43 -4.30
C PRO A 337 -31.85 -15.18 -3.42
N GLY A 338 -32.04 -14.72 -2.18
CA GLY A 338 -32.97 -15.36 -1.25
C GLY A 338 -34.34 -15.49 -1.90
N GLY A 339 -34.90 -16.69 -1.86
CA GLY A 339 -36.28 -16.93 -2.30
C GLY A 339 -37.20 -15.98 -1.56
N THR A 340 -38.04 -15.28 -2.33
CA THR A 340 -39.19 -14.53 -1.82
C THR A 340 -39.98 -15.42 -0.88
N ALA A 341 -40.11 -15.00 0.38
CA ALA A 341 -41.06 -15.62 1.30
C ALA A 341 -42.47 -15.53 0.69
N PRO A 342 -43.31 -16.57 0.78
CA PRO A 342 -44.67 -16.51 0.25
C PRO A 342 -45.46 -15.47 1.05
N GLU A 343 -46.08 -14.53 0.33
CA GLU A 343 -47.05 -13.59 0.88
C GLU A 343 -48.17 -14.39 1.57
N ARG A 344 -48.40 -14.11 2.85
CA ARG A 344 -49.63 -14.52 3.53
C ARG A 344 -50.64 -13.39 3.32
N HIS A 345 -51.66 -13.64 2.51
CA HIS A 345 -52.90 -12.86 2.53
C HIS A 345 -53.80 -13.31 3.69
N PRO A 346 -54.50 -12.39 4.34
CA PRO A 346 -55.93 -12.52 4.60
C PRO A 346 -56.75 -11.95 3.44
#